data_AF-A0A2B7ZX10-F1
#
_entry.id   AF-A0A2B7ZX10-F1
#
_cell.length_a   1.000
_cell.length_b   1.000
_cell.length_c   1.000
_cell.angle_alpha   90.00
_cell.angle_beta   90.00
_cell.angle_gamma   90.00
#
_symmetry.space_group_name_H-M   'P 1'
#
loop_
_entity.id
_entity.type
_entity.pdbx_description
1 polymer ?
#
loop_
_entity_poly.entity_id
_entity_poly.type
_entity_poly.pdbx_seq_one_letter_code
_entity_poly.pdbx_strand_id
1 'polypeptide(L)'
;MPQLLSSKSIEVVSLCDIKPERAAGQNKKYNVNAKTYKNIDEMLAGVPFDMMVTLTDMQQHGALNKRGLAAGKHVWSEKPMA
;
A
#
# COMPACT_ATOMS: atom_id res chain seq x y z
N MET A 1 10.25 0.20 1.53
CA MET A 1 10.42 -0.59 0.29
C MET A 1 11.62 -1.53 0.32
N PRO A 2 12.87 -1.08 0.60
CA PRO A 2 14.07 -1.93 0.44
C PRO A 2 13.99 -3.25 1.21
N GLN A 3 13.51 -3.21 2.46
CA GLN A 3 13.34 -4.39 3.32
C GLN A 3 12.21 -5.33 2.87
N LEU A 4 11.15 -4.79 2.26
CA LEU A 4 10.08 -5.64 1.70
C LEU A 4 10.61 -6.41 0.49
N LEU A 5 11.38 -5.74 -0.37
CA LEU A 5 11.94 -6.32 -1.60
C LEU A 5 13.10 -7.28 -1.36
N SER A 6 13.72 -7.28 -0.17
CA SER A 6 14.75 -8.26 0.18
C SER A 6 14.17 -9.64 0.53
N SER A 7 12.87 -9.72 0.80
CA SER A 7 12.18 -10.99 1.08
C SER A 7 11.73 -11.67 -0.19
N LYS A 8 12.01 -12.97 -0.34
CA LYS A 8 11.50 -13.78 -1.46
C LYS A 8 10.02 -14.13 -1.32
N SER A 9 9.43 -13.91 -0.15
CA SER A 9 8.04 -14.22 0.15
C SER A 9 7.09 -13.04 -0.09
N ILE A 10 7.60 -11.90 -0.59
CA ILE A 10 6.83 -10.67 -0.77
C ILE A 10 6.95 -10.22 -2.22
N GLU A 11 5.79 -9.95 -2.82
CA GLU A 11 5.69 -9.29 -4.12
C GLU A 11 4.91 -7.98 -3.96
N VAL A 12 5.44 -6.88 -4.50
CA VAL A 12 4.76 -5.58 -4.47
C VAL A 12 3.93 -5.44 -5.73
N VAL A 13 2.63 -5.73 -5.62
CA VAL A 13 1.70 -5.72 -6.77
C VAL A 13 0.94 -4.39 -6.94
N SER A 14 0.87 -3.56 -5.89
CA SER A 14 0.11 -2.31 -5.90
C SER A 14 0.79 -1.21 -5.08
N LEU A 15 0.66 0.04 -5.54
CA LEU A 15 1.11 1.25 -4.84
C LEU A 15 -0.01 2.31 -4.89
N CYS A 16 -0.33 2.94 -3.77
CA CYS A 16 -1.35 3.98 -3.70
C CYS A 16 -0.83 5.24 -3.01
N ASP A 17 -1.03 6.40 -3.64
CA ASP A 17 -0.76 7.71 -3.05
C ASP A 17 -1.73 8.73 -3.65
N ILE A 18 -2.30 9.61 -2.83
CA ILE A 18 -3.19 10.70 -3.28
C ILE A 18 -2.51 11.63 -4.30
N LYS A 19 -1.18 11.63 -4.33
CA LYS A 19 -0.32 12.27 -5.32
C LYS A 19 0.21 11.20 -6.30
N PRO A 20 -0.40 11.02 -7.49
CA PRO A 20 -0.08 9.92 -8.41
C PRO A 20 1.39 9.83 -8.79
N GLU A 21 2.08 10.97 -8.86
CA GLU A 21 3.51 11.06 -9.17
C GLU A 21 4.39 10.37 -8.13
N ARG A 22 3.97 10.33 -6.86
CA ARG A 22 4.72 9.64 -5.80
C ARG A 22 4.65 8.13 -5.96
N ALA A 23 3.45 7.58 -6.23
CA ALA A 23 3.29 6.16 -6.51
C ALA A 23 4.06 5.73 -7.77
N ALA A 24 3.95 6.52 -8.84
CA ALA A 24 4.70 6.28 -10.09
C ALA A 24 6.22 6.38 -9.88
N GLY A 25 6.68 7.38 -9.12
CA GLY A 25 8.10 7.56 -8.79
C GLY A 25 8.67 6.39 -8.00
N GLN A 26 7.93 5.88 -7.02
CA GLN A 26 8.33 4.68 -6.26
C GLN A 26 8.35 3.43 -7.14
N ASN A 27 7.37 3.27 -8.03
CA ASN A 27 7.32 2.16 -8.97
C ASN A 27 8.58 2.13 -9.87
N LYS A 28 8.94 3.29 -10.43
CA LYS A 28 10.14 3.46 -11.26
C LYS A 28 11.43 3.28 -10.46
N LYS A 29 11.52 3.87 -9.27
CA LYS A 29 12.72 3.84 -8.42
C LYS A 29 13.09 2.43 -7.99
N TYR A 30 12.09 1.61 -7.69
CA TYR A 30 12.30 0.25 -7.16
C TYR A 30 12.04 -0.86 -8.20
N ASN A 31 11.65 -0.50 -9.43
CA ASN A 31 11.41 -1.41 -10.54
C ASN A 31 10.47 -2.59 -10.17
N VAL A 32 9.36 -2.28 -9.49
CA VAL A 32 8.43 -3.30 -8.97
C VAL A 32 7.28 -3.63 -9.92
N ASN A 33 7.12 -2.86 -11.02
CA ASN A 33 6.05 -3.03 -12.01
C ASN A 33 4.64 -3.14 -11.40
N ALA A 34 4.41 -2.46 -10.27
CA ALA A 34 3.16 -2.48 -9.53
C ALA A 34 2.10 -1.62 -10.21
N LYS A 35 0.81 -1.96 -10.05
CA LYS A 35 -0.26 -1.05 -10.47
C LYS A 35 -0.34 0.13 -9.50
N THR A 36 -0.45 1.35 -10.03
CA THR A 36 -0.54 2.56 -9.21
C THR A 36 -1.99 3.05 -9.10
N TYR A 37 -2.34 3.60 -7.95
CA TYR A 37 -3.66 4.12 -7.64
C TYR A 37 -3.56 5.47 -6.94
N LYS A 38 -4.58 6.30 -7.09
CA LYS A 38 -4.72 7.58 -6.38
C LYS A 38 -5.70 7.52 -5.21
N ASN A 39 -6.44 6.42 -5.10
CA ASN A 39 -7.52 6.24 -4.15
C ASN A 39 -7.45 4.81 -3.57
N ILE A 40 -7.68 4.70 -2.26
CA ILE A 40 -7.57 3.43 -1.54
C ILE A 40 -8.65 2.43 -1.96
N ASP A 41 -9.87 2.88 -2.24
CA ASP A 41 -10.99 2.01 -2.60
C ASP A 41 -10.76 1.42 -4.00
N GLU A 42 -10.19 2.21 -4.92
CA GLU A 42 -9.73 1.72 -6.24
C GLU A 42 -8.61 0.67 -6.10
N MET A 43 -7.67 0.86 -5.16
CA MET A 43 -6.60 -0.11 -4.90
C MET A 43 -7.17 -1.41 -4.32
N LEU A 44 -8.08 -1.31 -3.34
CA LEU A 44 -8.69 -2.47 -2.66
C LEU A 44 -9.54 -3.31 -3.62
N ALA A 45 -10.19 -2.68 -4.60
CA ALA A 45 -10.95 -3.36 -5.67
C ALA A 45 -10.08 -3.76 -6.88
N GLY A 46 -8.79 -3.40 -6.88
CA GLY A 46 -7.89 -3.53 -8.00
C GLY A 46 -7.26 -4.92 -8.13
N VAL A 47 -5.95 -4.93 -8.36
CA VAL A 47 -5.16 -6.16 -8.42
C VAL A 47 -5.30 -6.90 -7.08
N PRO A 48 -5.60 -8.21 -7.07
CA PRO A 48 -5.68 -8.99 -5.84
C PRO A 48 -4.36 -8.97 -5.06
N PHE A 49 -4.44 -8.80 -3.74
CA PHE A 49 -3.32 -8.89 -2.80
C PHE A 49 -3.78 -9.34 -1.41
N ASP A 50 -2.84 -9.83 -0.60
CA ASP A 50 -3.11 -10.40 0.73
C ASP A 50 -2.96 -9.38 1.87
N MET A 51 -1.94 -8.52 1.78
CA MET A 51 -1.55 -7.58 2.84
C MET A 51 -1.41 -6.14 2.34
N MET A 52 -1.89 -5.19 3.13
CA MET A 52 -1.69 -3.75 2.97
C MET A 52 -0.70 -3.23 4.02
N VAL A 53 0.27 -2.42 3.60
CA VAL A 53 1.17 -1.71 4.50
C VAL A 53 0.82 -0.22 4.48
N THR A 54 0.35 0.31 5.61
CA THR A 54 -0.06 1.71 5.74
C THR A 54 1.14 2.56 6.17
N LEU A 55 1.63 3.39 5.24
CA LEU A 55 2.77 4.30 5.42
C LEU A 55 2.37 5.77 5.23
N THR A 56 1.10 6.09 5.42
CA THR A 56 0.52 7.42 5.15
C THR A 56 0.73 8.37 6.34
N ASP A 57 0.13 9.55 6.29
CA ASP A 57 0.09 10.43 7.46
C ASP A 57 -0.59 9.72 8.63
N MET A 58 -0.09 9.97 9.85
CA MET A 58 -0.58 9.37 11.09
C MET A 58 -2.09 9.55 11.25
N GLN A 59 -2.64 10.70 10.85
CA GLN A 59 -4.08 10.98 10.97
C GLN A 59 -4.96 10.09 10.09
N GLN A 60 -4.37 9.43 9.10
CA GLN A 60 -5.08 8.57 8.14
C GLN A 60 -4.99 7.08 8.49
N HIS A 61 -4.11 6.68 9.43
CA HIS A 61 -3.87 5.28 9.73
C HIS A 61 -5.15 4.54 10.13
N GLY A 62 -5.86 4.99 11.15
CA GLY A 62 -7.10 4.34 11.60
C GLY A 62 -8.14 4.17 10.49
N ALA A 63 -8.36 5.21 9.69
CA ALA A 63 -9.33 5.17 8.61
C ALA A 63 -8.92 4.17 7.50
N LEU A 64 -7.65 4.19 7.08
CA LEU A 64 -7.16 3.30 6.01
C LEU A 64 -7.04 1.86 6.49
N ASN A 65 -6.54 1.63 7.71
CA ASN A 65 -6.43 0.32 8.31
C ASN A 65 -7.82 -0.34 8.42
N LYS A 66 -8.83 0.42 8.89
CA LYS A 66 -10.20 -0.07 8.97
C LYS A 66 -10.76 -0.49 7.60
N ARG A 67 -10.47 0.28 6.55
CA ARG A 67 -10.88 -0.08 5.17
C ARG A 67 -10.20 -1.36 4.68
N GLY A 68 -8.89 -1.49 4.89
CA GLY A 68 -8.14 -2.70 4.53
C GLY A 68 -8.68 -3.94 5.23
N LEU A 69 -8.90 -3.85 6.55
CA LEU A 69 -9.47 -4.94 7.35
C LEU A 69 -10.90 -5.28 6.90
N ALA A 70 -11.75 -4.27 6.65
CA ALA A 70 -13.12 -4.48 6.16
C ALA A 70 -13.17 -5.12 4.77
N ALA A 71 -12.15 -4.90 3.94
CA ALA A 71 -11.97 -5.56 2.65
C ALA A 71 -11.32 -6.96 2.75
N GLY A 72 -11.16 -7.50 3.96
CA GLY A 72 -10.61 -8.84 4.20
C GLY A 72 -9.09 -8.93 4.00
N LYS A 73 -8.36 -7.80 4.09
CA LYS A 73 -6.90 -7.77 3.94
C LYS A 73 -6.18 -7.83 5.27
N HIS A 74 -5.00 -8.44 5.29
CA HIS A 74 -4.06 -8.25 6.40
C HIS A 74 -3.54 -6.81 6.38
N VAL A 75 -3.35 -6.18 7.55
CA VAL A 75 -2.89 -4.79 7.63
C VAL A 75 -1.67 -4.70 8.53
N TRP A 76 -0.59 -4.12 8.02
CA TRP A 76 0.54 -3.63 8.79
C TRP A 76 0.51 -2.10 8.81
N SER A 77 0.22 -1.52 9.97
CA SER A 77 0.27 -0.07 10.16
C SER A 77 1.63 0.39 10.67
N GLU A 78 2.16 1.47 10.10
CA GLU A 78 3.17 2.24 10.80
C GLU A 78 2.62 2.88 12.07
N LYS A 79 3.55 3.26 12.96
CA LYS A 79 3.20 3.92 14.24
C LYS A 79 2.75 5.38 14.01
N PRO A 80 1.85 5.91 14.86
CA PRO A 80 0.98 5.19 15.78
C PRO A 80 -0.12 4.47 14.99
N MET A 81 -0.67 3.40 15.53
CA MET A 81 -1.73 2.62 14.87
C MET A 81 -3.07 3.39 14.69
N ALA A 82 -3.17 4.58 15.30
CA ALA A 82 -4.39 5.32 15.57
C ALA A 82 -5.15 5.80 14.32
#